data_AF-A0A523IK12-F1
#
_entry.id   AF-A0A523IK12-F1
#
_cell.length_a   1.000
_cell.length_b   1.000
_cell.length_c   1.000
_cell.angle_alpha   90.00
_cell.angle_beta   90.00
_cell.angle_gamma   90.00
#
_symmetry.space_group_name_H-M   'P 1'
#
loop_
_entity.id
_entity.type
_entity.pdbx_description
1 polymer ?
#
loop_
_entity_poly.entity_id
_entity_poly.type
_entity_poly.pdbx_seq_one_letter_code
_entity_poly.pdbx_strand_id
1 'polypeptide(L)'
;MRLIIDTMLSGIIGTAGMTLVMWAITKSGIAHADMIRAIGSIFTRSYKDSVTLGIIIHFGVGIIIAFFYVIIISILTPASTIKTVGAGAMIGLFHGVVFSFLLVVTVAEHHPLEQFRSAGSEIAVAHLAGHIVYGLLVGIVVGLTGVRITL
;
A
#
# COMPACT_ATOMS: atom_id res chain seq x y z
N MET A 1 4.20 19.50 -14.18
CA MET A 1 3.70 18.27 -14.84
C MET A 1 4.52 17.03 -14.48
N ARG A 2 5.85 17.02 -14.68
CA ARG A 2 6.72 15.86 -14.35
C ARG A 2 6.59 15.35 -12.91
N LEU A 3 6.55 16.25 -11.93
CA LEU A 3 6.36 15.89 -10.51
C LEU A 3 5.10 15.06 -10.24
N ILE A 4 3.97 15.51 -10.79
CA ILE A 4 2.67 14.85 -10.60
C ILE A 4 2.70 13.47 -11.25
N ILE A 5 3.18 13.38 -12.48
CA ILE A 5 3.26 12.11 -13.22
C ILE A 5 4.18 11.11 -12.51
N ASP A 6 5.39 11.52 -12.12
CA ASP A 6 6.35 10.63 -11.44
C ASP A 6 5.83 10.17 -10.08
N THR A 7 5.12 11.03 -9.34
CA THR A 7 4.50 10.69 -8.07
C THR A 7 3.35 9.70 -8.27
N MET A 8 2.45 9.94 -9.23
CA MET A 8 1.38 9.02 -9.58
C MET A 8 1.93 7.66 -10.02
N LEU A 9 2.97 7.65 -10.85
CA LEU A 9 3.63 6.44 -11.29
C LEU A 9 4.22 5.67 -10.12
N SER A 10 4.88 6.36 -9.17
CA SER A 10 5.41 5.72 -7.96
C SER A 10 4.31 5.05 -7.12
N GLY A 11 3.15 5.69 -6.99
CA GLY A 11 1.99 5.13 -6.30
C GLY A 11 1.40 3.91 -7.00
N ILE A 12 1.29 3.95 -8.34
CA ILE A 12 0.82 2.81 -9.14
C ILE A 12 1.77 1.63 -8.99
N ILE A 13 3.08 1.84 -9.17
CA ILE A 13 4.10 0.79 -9.06
C ILE A 13 4.14 0.22 -7.64
N GLY A 14 4.14 1.07 -6.62
CA GLY A 14 4.12 0.65 -5.22
C GLY A 14 2.89 -0.18 -4.89
N THR A 15 1.71 0.26 -5.34
CA THR A 15 0.44 -0.45 -5.10
C THR A 15 0.40 -1.80 -5.81
N ALA A 16 0.89 -1.86 -7.05
CA ALA A 16 1.02 -3.11 -7.78
C ALA A 16 1.95 -4.09 -7.06
N GLY A 17 3.11 -3.63 -6.61
CA GLY A 17 4.06 -4.47 -5.86
C GLY A 17 3.48 -5.00 -4.55
N MET A 18 2.84 -4.14 -3.78
CA MET A 18 2.12 -4.53 -2.56
C MET A 18 1.02 -5.56 -2.85
N THR A 19 0.19 -5.30 -3.86
CA THR A 19 -0.90 -6.21 -4.28
C THR A 19 -0.35 -7.58 -4.66
N LEU A 20 0.76 -7.62 -5.41
CA LEU A 20 1.40 -8.87 -5.82
C LEU A 20 1.93 -9.67 -4.63
N VAL A 21 2.56 -9.01 -3.66
CA VAL A 21 3.06 -9.65 -2.43
C VAL A 21 1.92 -10.24 -1.63
N MET A 22 0.87 -9.45 -1.38
CA MET A 22 -0.29 -9.92 -0.62
C MET A 22 -1.06 -11.02 -1.34
N TRP A 23 -1.16 -10.94 -2.68
CA TRP A 23 -1.70 -12.01 -3.50
C TRP A 23 -0.87 -13.29 -3.39
N ALA A 24 0.46 -13.19 -3.42
CA ALA A 24 1.35 -14.35 -3.26
C ALA A 24 1.19 -14.99 -1.87
N ILE A 25 1.11 -14.19 -0.80
CA ILE A 25 0.82 -14.67 0.56
C ILE A 25 -0.55 -15.37 0.60
N THR A 26 -1.57 -14.78 -0.03
CA THR A 26 -2.90 -15.39 -0.12
C THR A 26 -2.88 -16.72 -0.86
N LYS A 27 -2.16 -16.80 -1.98
CA LYS A 27 -2.01 -18.03 -2.76
C LYS A 27 -1.22 -19.12 -2.06
N SER A 28 -0.30 -18.76 -1.17
CA SER A 28 0.42 -19.71 -0.34
C SER A 28 -0.42 -20.32 0.79
N GLY A 29 -1.60 -19.77 1.07
CA GLY A 29 -2.47 -20.23 2.16
C GLY A 29 -2.09 -19.72 3.55
N ILE A 30 -1.06 -18.86 3.66
CA ILE A 30 -0.60 -18.29 4.94
C ILE A 30 -1.68 -17.38 5.55
N ALA A 31 -2.32 -16.53 4.74
CA ALA A 31 -3.32 -15.58 5.20
C ALA A 31 -4.32 -15.24 4.09
N HIS A 32 -5.60 -15.03 4.41
CA HIS A 32 -6.60 -14.53 3.45
C HIS A 32 -6.48 -13.02 3.22
N ALA A 33 -5.33 -12.59 2.70
CA ALA A 33 -4.94 -11.19 2.55
C ALA A 33 -5.31 -10.60 1.17
N ASP A 34 -6.43 -11.03 0.57
CA ASP A 34 -6.91 -10.47 -0.71
C ASP A 34 -7.50 -9.06 -0.48
N MET A 35 -6.60 -8.09 -0.43
CA MET A 35 -6.89 -6.68 -0.18
C MET A 35 -7.87 -6.09 -1.19
N ILE A 36 -7.69 -6.43 -2.47
CA ILE A 36 -8.52 -5.91 -3.55
C ILE A 36 -9.98 -6.30 -3.31
N ARG A 37 -10.22 -7.58 -3.04
CA ARG A 37 -11.58 -8.05 -2.78
C ARG A 37 -12.12 -7.57 -1.45
N ALA A 38 -11.29 -7.49 -0.42
CA ALA A 38 -11.68 -6.93 0.88
C ALA A 38 -12.21 -5.50 0.70
N ILE A 39 -11.38 -4.59 0.18
CA ILE A 39 -11.75 -3.18 -0.05
C ILE A 39 -13.02 -3.06 -0.90
N GLY A 40 -13.08 -3.73 -2.05
CA GLY A 40 -14.23 -3.61 -2.93
C GLY A 40 -15.52 -4.12 -2.27
N SER A 41 -15.43 -5.19 -1.49
CA SER A 41 -16.60 -5.83 -0.86
C SER A 41 -17.16 -5.07 0.33
N ILE A 42 -16.41 -4.12 0.90
CA ILE A 42 -16.94 -3.14 1.86
C ILE A 42 -18.13 -2.39 1.23
N PHE A 43 -18.02 -2.04 -0.05
CA PHE A 43 -19.04 -1.26 -0.77
C PHE A 43 -20.02 -2.14 -1.55
N THR A 44 -19.53 -3.14 -2.27
CA THR A 44 -20.39 -3.99 -3.10
C THR A 44 -21.17 -5.03 -2.29
N ARG A 45 -20.74 -5.31 -1.06
CA ARG A 45 -21.25 -6.41 -0.22
C ARG A 45 -21.21 -7.78 -0.92
N SER A 46 -20.39 -7.92 -1.96
CA SER A 46 -20.28 -9.12 -2.79
C SER A 46 -18.81 -9.42 -3.06
N TYR A 47 -18.40 -10.66 -2.80
CA TYR A 47 -17.03 -11.10 -3.10
C TYR A 47 -16.77 -11.20 -4.61
N LYS A 48 -17.80 -11.58 -5.38
CA LYS A 48 -17.68 -11.78 -6.83
C LYS A 48 -17.50 -10.45 -7.55
N ASP A 49 -18.28 -9.45 -7.13
CA ASP A 49 -18.38 -8.16 -7.82
C ASP A 49 -17.41 -7.10 -7.25
N SER A 50 -16.62 -7.44 -6.22
CA SER A 50 -15.73 -6.49 -5.53
C SER A 50 -14.46 -6.12 -6.29
N VAL A 51 -14.01 -6.94 -7.25
CA VAL A 51 -12.66 -6.80 -7.84
C VAL A 51 -12.45 -5.44 -8.50
N THR A 52 -13.34 -5.04 -9.40
CA THR A 52 -13.19 -3.80 -10.17
C THR A 52 -13.14 -2.58 -9.27
N LEU A 53 -14.10 -2.47 -8.34
CA LEU A 53 -14.15 -1.36 -7.40
C LEU A 53 -12.96 -1.38 -6.44
N GLY A 54 -12.55 -2.57 -5.99
CA GLY A 54 -11.38 -2.78 -5.16
C GLY A 54 -10.10 -2.27 -5.82
N ILE A 55 -9.88 -2.59 -7.10
CA ILE A 55 -8.72 -2.09 -7.87
C ILE A 55 -8.74 -0.56 -7.95
N ILE A 56 -9.88 0.02 -8.33
CA ILE A 56 -10.02 1.48 -8.48
C ILE A 56 -9.69 2.18 -7.17
N ILE A 57 -10.28 1.73 -6.04
CA ILE A 57 -10.05 2.34 -4.73
C ILE A 57 -8.61 2.11 -4.27
N HIS A 58 -8.09 0.89 -4.38
CA HIS A 58 -6.76 0.57 -3.87
C HIS A 58 -5.67 1.35 -4.60
N PHE A 59 -5.73 1.42 -5.94
CA PHE A 59 -4.79 2.23 -6.71
C PHE A 59 -5.02 3.73 -6.55
N GLY A 60 -6.26 4.19 -6.44
CA GLY A 60 -6.57 5.59 -6.16
C GLY A 60 -5.97 6.07 -4.84
N VAL A 61 -6.20 5.31 -3.76
CA VAL A 61 -5.61 5.58 -2.44
C VAL A 61 -4.09 5.45 -2.49
N GLY A 62 -3.56 4.42 -3.16
CA GLY A 62 -2.13 4.23 -3.33
C GLY A 62 -1.44 5.39 -4.05
N ILE A 63 -2.09 6.03 -5.03
CA ILE A 63 -1.60 7.26 -5.66
C ILE A 63 -1.57 8.42 -4.65
N ILE A 64 -2.66 8.62 -3.89
CA ILE A 64 -2.75 9.70 -2.89
C ILE A 64 -1.67 9.53 -1.83
N ILE A 65 -1.48 8.32 -1.30
CA ILE A 65 -0.44 7.99 -0.31
C ILE A 65 0.96 8.28 -0.85
N ALA A 66 1.20 8.06 -2.14
CA ALA A 66 2.52 8.33 -2.74
C ALA A 66 2.90 9.81 -2.63
N PHE A 67 1.95 10.74 -2.72
CA PHE A 67 2.25 12.16 -2.51
C PHE A 67 2.80 12.42 -1.10
N PHE A 68 2.20 11.82 -0.06
CA PHE A 68 2.73 11.93 1.30
C PHE A 68 4.13 11.34 1.43
N TYR A 69 4.38 10.19 0.79
CA TYR A 69 5.71 9.57 0.77
C TYR A 69 6.74 10.49 0.11
N VAL A 70 6.42 11.06 -1.06
CA VAL A 70 7.31 11.96 -1.79
C VAL A 70 7.58 13.23 -0.97
N ILE A 71 6.58 13.80 -0.29
CA ILE A 71 6.76 14.96 0.61
C ILE A 71 7.78 14.61 1.70
N ILE A 72 7.54 13.53 2.44
CA ILE A 72 8.38 13.13 3.57
C ILE A 72 9.80 12.81 3.09
N ILE A 73 9.97 12.07 1.99
CA ILE A 73 11.28 11.76 1.41
C ILE A 73 12.01 13.04 0.98
N SER A 74 11.28 14.02 0.40
CA SER A 74 11.86 15.28 -0.05
C SER A 74 12.39 16.13 1.10
N ILE A 75 11.73 16.10 2.26
CA ILE A 75 12.15 16.83 3.45
C ILE A 75 13.32 16.13 4.15
N LEU A 76 13.28 14.80 4.23
CA LEU A 76 14.19 14.04 5.10
C LEU A 76 15.48 13.58 4.41
N THR A 77 15.52 13.53 3.07
CA THR A 77 16.65 12.90 2.37
C THR A 77 17.22 13.75 1.24
N PRO A 78 18.56 13.82 1.12
CA PRO A 78 19.21 14.40 -0.04
C PRO A 78 18.95 13.55 -1.30
N ALA A 79 19.26 14.09 -2.48
CA ALA A 79 19.11 13.43 -3.78
C ALA A 79 20.10 12.25 -3.95
N SER A 80 19.79 11.11 -3.33
CA SER A 80 20.53 9.86 -3.44
C SER A 80 19.56 8.68 -3.45
N THR A 81 19.66 7.82 -4.47
CA THR A 81 18.76 6.68 -4.65
C THR A 81 18.75 5.75 -3.44
N ILE A 82 19.92 5.43 -2.86
CA ILE A 82 19.99 4.55 -1.68
C ILE A 82 19.23 5.17 -0.49
N LYS A 83 19.39 6.48 -0.28
CA LYS A 83 18.73 7.17 0.84
C LYS A 83 17.22 7.28 0.63
N THR A 84 16.74 7.51 -0.60
CA THR A 84 15.30 7.55 -0.89
C THR A 84 14.65 6.19 -0.75
N VAL A 85 15.33 5.12 -1.16
CA VAL A 85 14.86 3.73 -0.96
C VAL A 85 14.78 3.39 0.52
N GLY A 86 15.83 3.71 1.29
CA GLY A 86 15.84 3.52 2.75
C GLY A 86 14.72 4.29 3.45
N ALA A 87 14.52 5.56 3.11
CA ALA A 87 13.42 6.35 3.66
C ALA A 87 12.05 5.79 3.25
N GLY A 88 11.88 5.42 1.98
CA GLY A 88 10.66 4.77 1.51
C GLY A 88 10.34 3.50 2.28
N ALA A 89 11.33 2.63 2.53
CA ALA A 89 11.17 1.43 3.35
C ALA A 89 10.75 1.75 4.79
N MET A 90 11.37 2.75 5.43
CA MET A 90 11.03 3.15 6.80
C MET A 90 9.62 3.75 6.90
N ILE A 91 9.22 4.58 5.94
CA ILE A 91 7.86 5.11 5.87
C ILE A 91 6.87 3.96 5.61
N GLY A 92 7.23 3.02 4.72
CA GLY A 92 6.50 1.78 4.44
C GLY A 92 6.27 0.95 5.70
N LEU A 93 7.32 0.71 6.48
CA LEU A 93 7.27 0.03 7.77
C LEU A 93 6.31 0.75 8.73
N PHE A 94 6.50 2.05 8.94
CA PHE A 94 5.65 2.83 9.84
C PHE A 94 4.18 2.82 9.40
N HIS A 95 3.92 3.09 8.12
CA HIS A 95 2.58 3.08 7.55
C HIS A 95 1.95 1.70 7.66
N GLY A 96 2.71 0.64 7.36
CA GLY A 96 2.28 -0.74 7.47
C GLY A 96 1.89 -1.11 8.89
N VAL A 97 2.65 -0.70 9.90
CA VAL A 97 2.30 -0.92 11.32
C VAL A 97 0.97 -0.23 11.64
N VAL A 98 0.84 1.06 11.31
CA VAL A 98 -0.39 1.83 11.58
C VAL A 98 -1.60 1.17 10.92
N PHE A 99 -1.52 0.84 9.62
CA PHE A 99 -2.64 0.21 8.91
C PHE A 99 -2.94 -1.20 9.38
N SER A 100 -1.92 -1.98 9.75
CA SER A 100 -2.13 -3.33 10.29
C SER A 100 -2.92 -3.29 11.60
N PHE A 101 -2.62 -2.34 12.49
CA PHE A 101 -3.41 -2.12 13.70
C PHE A 101 -4.84 -1.66 13.38
N LEU A 102 -4.99 -0.67 12.48
CA LEU A 102 -6.32 -0.19 12.09
C LEU A 102 -7.18 -1.30 11.49
N LEU A 103 -6.61 -2.18 10.66
CA LEU A 103 -7.35 -3.28 10.03
C LEU A 103 -7.87 -4.28 11.06
N VAL A 104 -7.02 -4.72 11.98
CA VAL A 104 -7.39 -5.68 13.03
C VAL A 104 -8.46 -5.10 13.95
N VAL A 105 -8.33 -3.84 14.35
CA VAL A 105 -9.21 -3.23 15.35
C VAL A 105 -10.52 -2.69 14.75
N THR A 106 -10.49 -2.16 13.52
CA THR A 106 -11.64 -1.40 12.98
C THR A 106 -12.33 -2.08 11.81
N VAL A 107 -11.56 -2.66 10.89
CA VAL A 107 -12.11 -3.18 9.63
C VAL A 107 -12.60 -4.60 9.80
N ALA A 108 -11.83 -5.45 10.48
CA ALA A 108 -12.16 -6.86 10.67
C ALA A 108 -13.49 -7.05 11.42
N GLU A 109 -13.70 -6.32 12.51
CA GLU A 109 -14.92 -6.50 13.33
C GLU A 109 -16.22 -6.12 12.57
N HIS A 110 -16.13 -5.20 11.61
CA HIS A 110 -17.31 -4.61 10.94
C HIS A 110 -17.43 -4.99 9.46
N HIS A 111 -16.50 -5.77 8.91
CA HIS A 111 -16.48 -6.09 7.49
C HIS A 111 -17.79 -6.78 7.06
N PRO A 112 -18.43 -6.45 5.92
CA PRO A 112 -19.71 -7.04 5.53
C PRO A 112 -19.65 -8.56 5.24
N LEU A 113 -18.51 -9.05 4.76
CA LEU A 113 -18.27 -10.46 4.48
C LEU A 113 -17.50 -11.17 5.60
N GLU A 114 -18.00 -12.32 6.05
CA GLU A 114 -17.46 -13.10 7.18
C GLU A 114 -16.00 -13.53 7.00
N GLN A 115 -15.63 -13.95 5.80
CA GLN A 115 -14.26 -14.38 5.46
C GLN A 115 -13.19 -13.28 5.62
N PHE A 116 -13.59 -12.00 5.72
CA PHE A 116 -12.70 -10.87 5.98
C PHE A 116 -12.87 -10.31 7.40
N ARG A 117 -13.76 -10.91 8.21
CA ARG A 117 -13.95 -10.51 9.61
C ARG A 117 -12.90 -11.06 10.57
N SER A 118 -12.12 -12.04 10.14
CA SER A 118 -11.06 -12.67 10.91
C SER A 118 -9.69 -12.14 10.49
N ALA A 119 -9.40 -10.86 10.74
CA ALA A 119 -8.05 -10.32 10.57
C ALA A 119 -7.14 -10.74 11.73
N GLY A 120 -6.62 -11.97 11.66
CA GLY A 120 -5.59 -12.46 12.57
C GLY A 120 -4.25 -11.74 12.42
N SER A 121 -3.29 -12.10 13.27
CA SER A 121 -1.92 -11.58 13.23
C SER A 121 -1.23 -11.80 11.88
N GLU A 122 -1.61 -12.85 11.16
CA GLU A 122 -1.11 -13.24 9.86
C GLU A 122 -1.49 -12.23 8.78
N ILE A 123 -2.71 -11.68 8.85
CA ILE A 123 -3.18 -10.63 7.93
C ILE A 123 -2.44 -9.33 8.23
N ALA A 124 -2.23 -8.99 9.50
CA ALA A 124 -1.42 -7.83 9.89
C ALA A 124 0.02 -7.95 9.36
N VAL A 125 0.67 -9.10 9.52
CA VAL A 125 2.02 -9.34 8.98
C VAL A 125 2.05 -9.24 7.45
N ALA A 126 1.04 -9.79 6.76
CA ALA A 126 0.92 -9.68 5.31
C ALA A 126 0.79 -8.22 4.83
N HIS A 127 0.00 -7.42 5.54
CA HIS A 127 -0.15 -5.99 5.27
C HIS A 127 1.14 -5.22 5.53
N LEU A 128 1.83 -5.52 6.62
CA LEU A 128 3.11 -4.91 6.93
C LEU A 128 4.14 -5.19 5.82
N ALA A 129 4.27 -6.44 5.40
CA ALA A 129 5.15 -6.83 4.29
C ALA A 129 4.77 -6.09 3.00
N GLY A 130 3.47 -6.00 2.70
CA GLY A 130 2.95 -5.26 1.56
C GLY A 130 3.35 -3.78 1.57
N HIS A 131 3.20 -3.09 2.70
CA HIS A 131 3.55 -1.66 2.82
C HIS A 131 5.06 -1.40 2.79
N ILE A 132 5.88 -2.32 3.32
CA ILE A 132 7.35 -2.22 3.16
C ILE A 132 7.72 -2.27 1.68
N VAL A 133 7.12 -3.19 0.92
CA VAL A 133 7.35 -3.30 -0.53
C VAL A 133 6.83 -2.08 -1.28
N TYR A 134 5.64 -1.58 -0.92
CA TYR A 134 5.14 -0.31 -1.44
C TYR A 134 6.15 0.82 -1.25
N GLY A 135 6.66 0.97 -0.01
CA GLY A 135 7.60 2.03 0.34
C GLY A 135 8.95 1.90 -0.38
N LEU A 136 9.49 0.68 -0.49
CA LEU A 136 10.69 0.41 -1.27
C LEU A 136 10.52 0.85 -2.73
N LEU A 137 9.42 0.46 -3.37
CA LEU A 137 9.16 0.78 -4.78
C LEU A 137 8.94 2.27 -5.01
N VAL A 138 8.21 2.95 -4.12
CA VAL A 138 8.09 4.41 -4.16
C VAL A 138 9.47 5.06 -4.03
N GLY A 139 10.28 4.63 -3.05
CA GLY A 139 11.63 5.15 -2.84
C GLY A 139 12.57 4.92 -4.03
N ILE A 140 12.43 3.78 -4.75
CA ILE A 140 13.15 3.49 -5.99
C ILE A 140 12.75 4.48 -7.08
N VAL A 141 11.45 4.65 -7.34
CA VAL A 141 10.97 5.57 -8.38
C VAL A 141 11.43 6.98 -8.08
N VAL A 142 11.31 7.43 -6.82
CA VAL A 142 11.76 8.75 -6.37
C VAL A 142 13.26 8.94 -6.53
N GLY A 143 14.04 7.89 -6.24
CA GLY A 143 15.49 7.91 -6.38
C GLY A 143 15.98 7.90 -7.82
N LEU A 144 15.24 7.29 -8.74
CA LEU A 144 15.58 7.19 -10.17
C LEU A 144 15.12 8.42 -10.96
N THR A 145 13.94 8.95 -10.68
CA THR A 145 13.39 10.11 -11.40
C THR A 145 13.92 11.44 -10.86
N GLY A 146 14.38 11.44 -9.60
CA GLY A 146 14.76 12.64 -8.87
C GLY A 146 13.57 13.51 -8.49
N VAL A 147 12.34 13.00 -8.53
CA VAL A 147 11.16 13.79 -8.15
C VAL A 147 11.28 14.27 -6.69
N ARG A 148 10.99 15.54 -6.49
CA ARG A 148 11.06 16.23 -5.21
C ARG A 148 9.99 17.30 -5.14
N ILE A 149 9.44 17.51 -3.95
CA ILE A 149 8.59 18.66 -3.64
C ILE A 149 9.47 19.65 -2.88
N THR A 150 9.75 20.80 -3.50
CA THR A 150 10.28 21.98 -2.80
C THR A 150 9.11 22.69 -2.15
N LEU A 151 9.14 22.76 -0.82
CA LEU A 151 8.27 23.61 -0.01
C LEU A 151 8.88 25.00 0.15
#